data_AF-A0A0F8YNE0-F1
#
_entry.id   AF-A0A0F8YNE0-F1
#
_cell.length_a   1.000
_cell.length_b   1.000
_cell.length_c   1.000
_cell.angle_alpha   90.00
_cell.angle_beta   90.00
_cell.angle_gamma   90.00
#
_symmetry.space_group_name_H-M   'P 1'
#
loop_
_entity.id
_entity.type
_entity.pdbx_description
1 polymer ?
#
loop_
_entity_poly.entity_id
_entity_poly.type
_entity_poly.pdbx_seq_one_letter_code
_entity_poly.pdbx_strand_id
1 'polypeptide(L)'
;GDPLELDAIIYLIGVQELGQHHKTFKKDHKLDLMHIAICRLLEPYGYYEFEFFDDDGWPHYRIKEELPTLKAGEQSVLMKEAIVDYFLERDYIS
;
A
#
# COMPACT_ATOMS: atom_id res chain seq x y z
N GLY A 1 -8.72 14.99 -12.95
CA GLY A 1 -7.43 15.00 -12.26
C GLY A 1 -7.69 14.35 -10.94
N ASP A 2 -7.13 13.15 -10.73
CA ASP A 2 -7.42 12.26 -9.59
C ASP A 2 -6.33 11.17 -9.44
N PRO A 3 -5.80 10.55 -10.52
CA PRO A 3 -4.88 9.41 -10.37
C PRO A 3 -3.53 9.78 -9.74
N LEU A 4 -3.00 10.96 -10.12
CA LEU A 4 -1.66 11.40 -9.73
C LEU A 4 -1.56 11.71 -8.22
N GLU A 5 -2.69 12.10 -7.60
CA GLU A 5 -2.78 12.35 -6.16
C GLU A 5 -2.84 11.03 -5.37
N LEU A 6 -3.63 10.06 -5.85
CA LEU A 6 -3.76 8.75 -5.20
C LEU A 6 -2.43 7.99 -5.23
N ASP A 7 -1.74 7.97 -6.38
CA ASP A 7 -0.43 7.33 -6.52
C ASP A 7 0.61 7.94 -5.57
N ALA A 8 0.56 9.25 -5.35
CA ALA A 8 1.46 9.93 -4.43
C ALA A 8 1.19 9.51 -2.97
N ILE A 9 -0.08 9.42 -2.56
CA ILE A 9 -0.47 8.97 -1.22
C ILE A 9 -0.06 7.51 -1.00
N ILE A 10 -0.35 6.63 -1.95
CA ILE A 10 0.04 5.21 -1.88
C ILE A 10 1.56 5.09 -1.75
N TYR A 11 2.32 5.83 -2.56
CA TYR A 11 3.77 5.85 -2.46
C TYR A 11 4.26 6.28 -1.06
N LEU A 12 3.68 7.32 -0.48
CA LEU A 12 4.03 7.79 0.86
C LEU A 12 3.72 6.74 1.94
N ILE A 13 2.58 6.05 1.83
CA ILE A 13 2.26 4.92 2.71
C ILE A 13 3.33 3.83 2.59
N GLY A 14 3.74 3.49 1.37
CA GLY A 14 4.80 2.48 1.16
C GLY A 14 6.12 2.87 1.81
N VAL A 15 6.52 4.14 1.72
CA VAL A 15 7.71 4.67 2.40
C VAL A 15 7.55 4.60 3.93
N GLN A 16 6.35 4.87 4.44
CA GLN A 16 6.04 4.77 5.86
C GLN A 16 6.16 3.33 6.37
N GLU A 17 5.55 2.38 5.68
CA GLU A 17 5.56 0.96 6.05
C GLU A 17 6.95 0.34 5.98
N LEU A 18 7.78 0.76 5.02
CA LEU A 18 9.17 0.30 4.95
C LEU A 18 10.02 0.82 6.12
N GLY A 19 9.68 1.98 6.71
CA GLY A 19 10.38 2.56 7.86
C GLY A 19 11.82 3.04 7.59
N GLN A 20 12.33 2.89 6.35
CA GLN A 20 13.70 3.27 5.95
C GLN A 20 13.77 4.71 5.40
N HIS A 21 13.29 5.70 6.14
CA HIS A 21 13.10 7.08 5.66
C HIS A 21 14.38 7.79 5.16
N HIS A 22 15.56 7.35 5.61
CA HIS A 22 16.85 7.94 5.23
C HIS A 22 17.45 7.33 3.94
N LYS A 23 16.79 6.33 3.36
CA LYS A 23 17.28 5.62 2.16
C LYS A 23 16.86 6.37 0.91
N THR A 24 17.82 6.62 0.01
CA THR A 24 17.51 7.14 -1.32
C THR A 24 17.01 6.00 -2.20
N PHE A 25 15.76 6.07 -2.62
CA PHE A 25 15.15 5.05 -3.48
C PHE A 25 15.48 5.28 -4.96
N LYS A 26 15.84 4.21 -5.68
CA LYS A 26 15.99 4.22 -7.14
C LYS A 26 14.61 4.19 -7.80
N LYS A 27 14.54 4.43 -9.11
CA LYS A 27 13.26 4.41 -9.85
C LYS A 27 12.50 3.08 -9.70
N ASP A 28 13.21 1.95 -9.70
CA ASP A 28 12.60 0.63 -9.61
C ASP A 28 11.94 0.40 -8.24
N HIS A 29 12.55 0.93 -7.17
CA HIS A 29 12.00 0.88 -5.81
C HIS A 29 10.65 1.60 -5.69
N LYS A 30 10.28 2.48 -6.65
CA LYS A 30 8.96 3.09 -6.65
C LYS A 30 7.86 2.04 -6.78
N LEU A 31 8.04 1.06 -7.67
CA LEU A 31 7.05 -0.01 -7.86
C LEU A 31 6.97 -0.90 -6.61
N ASP A 32 8.11 -1.21 -6.01
CA ASP A 32 8.18 -2.01 -4.79
C ASP A 32 7.47 -1.30 -3.62
N LEU A 33 7.70 0.01 -3.43
CA LEU A 33 7.02 0.80 -2.41
C LEU A 33 5.50 0.88 -2.65
N MET A 34 5.08 1.02 -3.91
CA MET A 34 3.66 0.97 -4.25
C MET A 34 3.05 -0.40 -3.92
N HIS A 35 3.80 -1.49 -4.16
CA HIS A 35 3.35 -2.84 -3.84
C HIS A 35 3.17 -3.03 -2.33
N ILE A 36 4.17 -2.61 -1.52
CA ILE A 36 4.08 -2.64 -0.05
C ILE A 36 2.80 -1.92 0.42
N ALA A 37 2.58 -0.71 -0.08
CA ALA A 37 1.41 0.08 0.30
C ALA A 37 0.10 -0.61 -0.07
N ILE A 38 -0.02 -1.14 -1.29
CA ILE A 38 -1.23 -1.84 -1.74
C ILE A 38 -1.47 -3.09 -0.89
N CYS A 39 -0.44 -3.91 -0.64
CA CYS A 39 -0.56 -5.09 0.20
C CYS A 39 -1.01 -4.74 1.62
N ARG A 40 -0.43 -3.69 2.22
CA ARG A 40 -0.82 -3.22 3.55
C ARG A 40 -2.26 -2.70 3.57
N LEU A 41 -2.64 -1.89 2.58
CA LEU A 41 -3.98 -1.32 2.47
C LEU A 41 -5.07 -2.39 2.30
N LEU A 42 -4.74 -3.48 1.61
CA LEU A 42 -5.69 -4.55 1.27
C LEU A 42 -5.60 -5.77 2.19
N GLU A 43 -4.67 -5.78 3.14
CA GLU A 43 -4.57 -6.82 4.18
C GLU A 43 -5.82 -6.89 5.07
N PRO A 44 -6.40 -5.77 5.58
CA PRO A 44 -7.65 -5.81 6.35
C PRO A 44 -8.84 -6.37 5.57
N TYR A 45 -8.78 -6.26 4.24
CA TYR A 45 -9.80 -6.75 3.30
C TYR A 45 -9.61 -8.25 2.98
N GLY A 46 -8.54 -8.88 3.46
CA GLY A 46 -8.29 -10.32 3.32
C GLY A 46 -7.61 -10.73 2.02
N TYR A 47 -7.17 -9.79 1.17
CA TYR A 47 -6.48 -10.12 -0.09
C TYR A 47 -5.01 -10.47 0.11
N TYR A 48 -4.37 -9.83 1.09
CA TYR A 48 -2.96 -10.04 1.43
C TYR A 48 -2.80 -10.35 2.91
N GLU A 49 -1.69 -10.97 3.26
CA GLU A 49 -1.30 -11.23 4.63
C GLU A 49 0.21 -11.07 4.77
N PHE A 50 0.62 -10.31 5.78
CA PHE A 50 2.02 -10.14 6.09
C PHE A 50 2.67 -11.50 6.39
N GLU A 51 3.84 -11.74 5.80
CA GLU A 51 4.56 -13.00 5.95
C GLU A 51 5.84 -12.81 6.78
N PHE A 52 6.81 -12.04 6.28
CA PHE A 52 8.08 -11.77 6.97
C PHE A 52 8.79 -10.53 6.40
N PHE A 53 9.85 -10.07 7.07
CA PHE A 53 10.80 -9.12 6.51
C PHE A 53 12.04 -9.86 6.01
N ASP A 54 12.52 -9.54 4.80
CA ASP A 54 13.77 -10.12 4.29
C ASP A 54 15.03 -9.50 4.94
N ASP A 55 16.20 -10.00 4.54
CA ASP A 55 17.49 -9.55 5.05
C ASP A 55 17.78 -8.05 4.79
N ASP A 56 17.14 -7.48 3.77
CA ASP A 56 17.22 -6.06 3.41
C ASP A 56 16.15 -5.21 4.13
N GLY A 57 15.31 -5.84 4.94
CA GLY A 57 14.24 -5.24 5.73
C GLY A 57 12.98 -4.91 4.94
N TRP A 58 12.78 -5.51 3.76
CA TRP A 58 11.56 -5.32 2.99
C TRP A 58 10.44 -6.26 3.47
N PRO A 59 9.21 -5.76 3.69
CA PRO A 59 8.09 -6.60 4.06
C PRO A 59 7.61 -7.41 2.85
N HIS A 60 7.44 -8.71 3.04
CA HIS A 60 6.85 -9.64 2.09
C HIS A 60 5.45 -10.03 2.52
N TYR A 61 4.56 -10.14 1.53
CA TYR A 61 3.16 -10.45 1.72
C TYR A 61 2.77 -11.66 0.87
N ARG A 62 1.93 -12.52 1.44
CA ARG A 62 1.29 -13.62 0.73
C ARG A 62 -0.07 -13.18 0.20
N ILE A 63 -0.37 -13.56 -1.04
CA ILE A 63 -1.73 -13.42 -1.61
C ILE A 63 -2.63 -14.48 -0.98
N LYS A 64 -3.71 -14.05 -0.32
CA LYS A 64 -4.75 -14.94 0.23
C LYS A 64 -5.90 -15.13 -0.75
N GLU A 65 -6.30 -14.05 -1.40
CA GLU A 65 -7.37 -14.06 -2.40
C GLU A 65 -7.01 -13.12 -3.54
N GLU A 66 -7.32 -13.52 -4.77
CA GLU A 66 -7.10 -12.66 -5.94
C GLU A 66 -8.12 -11.53 -5.94
N LEU A 67 -7.64 -10.31 -6.20
CA LEU A 67 -8.54 -9.17 -6.39
C LEU A 67 -9.51 -9.47 -7.54
N PRO A 68 -10.82 -9.27 -7.35
CA PRO A 68 -11.77 -9.43 -8.43
C PRO A 68 -11.47 -8.44 -9.56
N THR A 69 -11.93 -8.74 -10.77
CA THR A 69 -11.81 -7.79 -11.88
C THR A 69 -12.70 -6.58 -11.62
N LEU A 70 -12.09 -5.49 -11.13
CA LEU A 70 -12.77 -4.24 -10.83
C LEU A 70 -12.67 -3.27 -12.01
N LYS A 71 -13.75 -2.52 -12.28
CA LYS A 71 -13.70 -1.38 -13.21
C LYS A 71 -12.85 -0.27 -12.60
N ALA A 72 -12.30 0.61 -13.44
CA ALA A 72 -11.45 1.71 -12.98
C ALA A 72 -12.08 2.58 -11.87
N GLY A 73 -13.40 2.81 -11.92
CA GLY A 73 -14.13 3.52 -10.87
C GLY A 73 -14.18 2.75 -9.55
N GLU A 74 -14.42 1.43 -9.60
CA GLU A 74 -14.50 0.56 -8.42
C GLU A 74 -13.13 0.41 -7.76
N GLN A 75 -12.05 0.29 -8.55
CA GLN A 75 -10.68 0.31 -8.03
C GLN A 75 -10.38 1.61 -7.30
N SER A 76 -10.78 2.75 -7.88
CA SER A 76 -10.53 4.06 -7.27
C SER A 76 -11.27 4.22 -5.94
N VAL A 77 -12.49 3.69 -5.83
CA VAL A 77 -13.27 3.73 -4.59
C VAL A 77 -12.64 2.84 -3.53
N LEU A 78 -12.35 1.58 -3.86
CA LEU A 78 -11.69 0.63 -2.95
C LEU A 78 -10.39 1.20 -2.37
N MET A 79 -9.53 1.76 -3.23
CA MET A 79 -8.26 2.32 -2.76
C MET A 79 -8.45 3.56 -1.89
N LYS A 80 -9.46 4.41 -2.16
CA LYS A 80 -9.76 5.57 -1.33
C LYS A 80 -10.29 5.16 0.04
N GLU A 81 -11.18 4.17 0.10
CA GLU A 81 -11.71 3.61 1.35
C GLU A 81 -10.58 3.00 2.19
N ALA A 82 -9.76 2.13 1.58
CA ALA A 82 -8.64 1.51 2.26
C ALA A 82 -7.63 2.53 2.81
N ILE A 83 -7.38 3.64 2.10
CA ILE A 83 -6.53 4.72 2.59
C ILE A 83 -7.16 5.40 3.79
N VAL A 84 -8.44 5.76 3.73
CA VAL A 84 -9.12 6.39 4.88
C VAL A 84 -9.06 5.48 6.10
N ASP A 85 -9.35 4.19 5.92
CA ASP A 85 -9.26 3.19 6.99
C ASP A 85 -7.85 3.11 7.57
N TYR A 86 -6.81 3.10 6.73
CA TYR A 86 -5.42 3.10 7.17
C TYR A 86 -5.08 4.35 8.01
N PHE A 87 -5.52 5.54 7.59
CA PHE A 87 -5.27 6.77 8.36
C PHE A 87 -6.05 6.79 9.69
N LEU A 88 -7.25 6.22 9.73
CA LEU A 88 -8.03 6.04 10.96
C LEU A 88 -7.37 5.01 11.90
N GLU A 89 -6.96 3.84 11.38
CA GLU A 89 -6.29 2.77 12.14
C GLU A 89 -4.98 3.28 12.78
N ARG A 90 -4.28 4.17 12.08
CA ARG A 90 -3.03 4.79 12.55
C ARG A 90 -3.26 6.02 13.45
N ASP A 91 -4.50 6.38 13.78
CA ASP A 91 -4.87 7.57 14.55
C ASP A 91 -4.32 8.89 13.97
N TYR A 92 -4.16 8.97 12.64
CA TYR A 92 -3.69 10.19 11.97
C TYR A 92 -4.81 11.20 11.72
N ILE A 93 -6.05 10.73 11.67
CA ILE A 93 -7.27 11.52 11.48
C ILE A 93 -8.37 11.02 12.43
N SER A 94 -9.33 11.89 12.76
CA SER A 94 -10.43 11.64 13.72
C SER A 94 -11.75 12.24 13.27
#